data_AF-A0AAJ4MIK2-F1
#
_entry.id   AF-A0AAJ4MIK2-F1
#
_cell.length_a   1.000
_cell.length_b   1.000
_cell.length_c   1.000
_cell.angle_alpha   90.00
_cell.angle_beta   90.00
_cell.angle_gamma   90.00
#
_symmetry.space_group_name_H-M   'P 1'
#
loop_
_entity.id
_entity.type
_entity.pdbx_description
1 polymer ?
#
loop_
_entity_poly.entity_id
_entity_poly.type
_entity_poly.pdbx_seq_one_letter_code
_entity_poly.pdbx_strand_id
1 'polypeptide(L)' 'MKDRVFRILKVVFFLFCMYLILNGQRTVGHWELFTQLIGLSGLLLLLWNYNRKFT' A
#
# COMPACT_ATOMS: atom_id res chain seq x y z
N MET A 1 15.43 -18.61 -2.31
CA MET A 1 15.23 -17.52 -3.31
C MET A 1 13.82 -16.94 -3.27
N LYS A 2 12.78 -17.77 -3.13
CA LYS A 2 11.36 -17.37 -3.07
C LYS A 2 11.06 -16.28 -2.02
N ASP A 3 11.66 -16.35 -0.83
CA ASP A 3 11.47 -15.37 0.26
C ASP A 3 12.05 -13.98 -0.02
N ARG A 4 13.07 -13.89 -0.88
CA ARG A 4 13.64 -12.61 -1.31
C ARG A 4 12.71 -11.94 -2.32
N VAL A 5 12.18 -12.73 -3.26
CA VAL A 5 11.20 -12.25 -4.25
C VAL A 5 9.94 -11.73 -3.56
N PHE A 6 9.40 -12.46 -2.57
CA PHE A 6 8.25 -11.99 -1.79
C PHE A 6 8.52 -10.70 -1.02
N ARG A 7 9.74 -10.52 -0.48
CA ARG A 7 10.13 -9.27 0.18
C ARG A 7 10.18 -8.10 -0.80
N ILE A 8 10.80 -8.30 -1.96
CA ILE A 8 10.87 -7.28 -3.01
C ILE A 8 9.45 -6.90 -3.46
N LEU A 9 8.58 -7.88 -3.69
CA LEU A 9 7.20 -7.63 -4.10
C LEU A 9 6.43 -6.80 -3.05
N LYS A 10 6.61 -7.08 -1.76
CA LYS A 10 6.01 -6.28 -0.68
C LYS A 10 6.51 -4.83 -0.68
N VAL A 11 7.79 -4.60 -0.95
CA VAL A 11 8.37 -3.25 -1.04
C VAL A 11 7.81 -2.51 -2.26
N VAL A 12 7.77 -3.15 -3.43
CA VAL A 12 7.19 -2.56 -4.65
C VAL A 12 5.72 -2.22 -4.44
N PHE A 13 4.95 -3.13 -3.82
CA PHE A 13 3.55 -2.90 -3.48
C PHE A 13 3.37 -1.73 -2.50
N PHE A 14 4.22 -1.62 -1.48
CA PHE A 14 4.24 -0.48 -0.57
C PHE A 14 4.44 0.85 -1.30
N LEU A 15 5.44 0.91 -2.20
CA LEU A 15 5.72 2.12 -2.99
C LEU A 15 4.54 2.47 -3.91
N PHE A 16 3.89 1.47 -4.50
CA PHE A 16 2.69 1.67 -5.31
C PHE A 16 1.53 2.26 -4.49
N CYS A 17 1.25 1.71 -3.29
CA CYS A 17 0.23 2.27 -2.40
C CYS A 17 0.55 3.73 -1.99
N MET A 18 1.81 4.02 -1.66
CA MET A 18 2.26 5.39 -1.38
C MET A 18 2.06 6.32 -2.58
N TYR A 19 2.38 5.86 -3.79
CA TYR A 19 2.15 6.63 -5.01
C TYR A 19 0.67 6.99 -5.21
N LEU A 20 -0.25 6.05 -4.99
CA LEU A 20 -1.69 6.31 -5.08
C LEU A 20 -2.14 7.40 -4.11
N ILE A 21 -1.67 7.34 -2.86
CA ILE A 21 -2.01 8.33 -1.83
C ILE A 21 -1.47 9.70 -2.21
N LEU A 22 -0.18 9.78 -2.55
CA LEU A 22 0.49 11.03 -2.88
C LEU A 22 -0.08 11.68 -4.16
N ASN A 23 -0.44 10.87 -5.16
CA ASN A 23 -1.03 11.40 -6.38
C ASN A 23 -2.45 11.92 -6.14
N GLY A 24 -3.25 11.23 -5.34
CA GLY A 24 -4.58 11.69 -4.94
C GLY A 24 -4.57 12.95 -4.06
N GLN A 25 -3.44 13.32 -3.45
CA GLN A 25 -3.33 14.57 -2.67
C GLN A 25 -3.18 15.83 -3.54
N ARG A 26 -2.85 15.71 -4.83
CA ARG A 26 -2.61 16.87 -5.70
C ARG A 26 -3.87 17.65 -6.05
N THR A 27 -5.03 17.02 -5.92
CA THR A 27 -6.34 17.59 -6.28
C THR A 27 -7.40 17.06 -5.33
N VAL A 28 -8.36 17.92 -4.97
CA VAL A 28 -9.48 17.53 -4.10
C VAL A 28 -10.65 17.09 -4.97
N GLY A 29 -11.02 15.81 -4.88
CA GLY A 29 -12.10 15.21 -5.66
C GLY A 29 -12.55 13.86 -5.08
N HIS A 30 -13.79 13.45 -5.39
CA HIS A 30 -14.34 12.17 -4.92
C HIS A 30 -13.52 10.98 -5.42
N TRP A 31 -13.04 11.04 -6.66
CA TRP A 31 -12.21 10.00 -7.26
C TRP A 31 -10.81 9.96 -6.63
N GLU A 32 -10.29 11.11 -6.26
CA GLU A 32 -8.95 11.27 -5.68
C GLU A 32 -8.95 10.74 -4.24
N LEU A 33 -10.01 11.05 -3.49
CA LEU A 33 -10.28 10.46 -2.18
C LEU A 33 -10.40 8.94 -2.26
N PHE A 34 -11.14 8.42 -3.25
CA PHE A 34 -11.26 6.97 -3.44
C PHE A 34 -9.90 6.31 -3.75
N THR A 35 -9.09 6.96 -4.57
CA THR A 35 -7.73 6.52 -4.91
C THR A 35 -6.83 6.47 -3.66
N GLN A 36 -6.94 7.46 -2.77
CA GLN A 36 -6.24 7.48 -1.48
C GLN A 36 -6.71 6.35 -0.57
N LEU A 37 -8.02 6.07 -0.52
CA LEU A 37 -8.58 4.97 0.28
C LEU A 37 -8.10 3.60 -0.23
N ILE A 38 -7.99 3.42 -1.55
CA ILE A 38 -7.39 2.22 -2.13
C ILE A 38 -5.93 2.09 -1.68
N GLY A 39 -5.13 3.15 -1.81
CA GLY A 39 -3.74 3.14 -1.35
C GLY A 39 -3.62 2.81 0.14
N LEU A 40 -4.46 3.44 0.98
CA LEU A 40 -4.50 3.23 2.42
C LEU A 40 -4.87 1.79 2.79
N SER A 41 -5.91 1.23 2.17
CA SER A 41 -6.31 -0.16 2.42
C SER A 41 -5.19 -1.15 2.08
N GLY A 42 -4.44 -0.90 1.01
CA GLY A 42 -3.25 -1.69 0.66
C GLY A 42 -2.15 -1.61 1.73
N LEU A 43 -1.89 -0.44 2.30
CA LEU A 43 -0.95 -0.27 3.42
C LEU A 43 -1.42 -1.02 4.68
N LEU A 44 -2.71 -0.94 5.01
CA LEU A 44 -3.28 -1.66 6.15
C LEU A 44 -3.19 -3.17 5.98
N LEU A 45 -3.43 -3.70 4.77
CA LEU A 45 -3.24 -5.12 4.46
C LEU A 45 -1.77 -5.55 4.63
N LEU A 46 -0.83 -4.72 4.19
CA LEU A 46 0.60 -4.99 4.36
C LEU A 46 0.99 -5.03 5.83
N LEU A 47 0.51 -4.06 6.62
CA LEU A 47 0.72 -3.98 8.06
C LEU A 47 0.11 -5.17 8.78
N TRP A 48 -1.13 -5.55 8.44
CA TRP A 48 -1.79 -6.72 9.02
C TRP A 48 -1.03 -8.02 8.73
N ASN A 49 -0.58 -8.21 7.48
CA ASN A 49 0.22 -9.38 7.09
C ASN A 49 1.59 -9.41 7.78
N TYR A 50 2.18 -8.25 8.06
CA TYR A 50 3.39 -8.17 8.88
C TYR A 50 3.10 -8.55 10.33
N ASN A 51 2.03 -8.00 10.92
CA ASN A 51 1.65 -8.24 12.31
C ASN A 51 1.19 -9.68 12.58
N ARG A 52 0.68 -10.40 11.59
CA ARG A 52 0.34 -11.84 11.68
C ARG A 52 1.52 -12.74 12.06
N LYS A 53 2.77 -12.27 11.98
CA LYS A 53 3.93 -13.00 12.47
C LYS A 53 4.16 -12.86 13.98
N PHE A 54 3.50 -11.91 14.62
CA PHE A 54 3.67 -11.58 16.04
C PHE A 54 2.50 -12.04 16.91
N THR A 55 1.56 -12.81 16.36
CA THR A 55 0.44 -13.47 17.06
C THR A 55 0.55 -14.97 16.85
#